data_AF-A0A9J5YD03-F1
#
_entry.id   AF-A0A9J5YD03-F1
#
_cell.length_a   1.000
_cell.length_b   1.000
_cell.length_c   1.000
_cell.angle_alpha   90.00
_cell.angle_beta   90.00
_cell.angle_gamma   90.00
#
_symmetry.space_group_name_H-M   'P 1'
#
loop_
_entity.id
_entity.type
_entity.pdbx_description
1 polymer ?
#
loop_
_entity_poly.entity_id
_entity_poly.type
_entity_poly.pdbx_seq_one_letter_code
_entity_poly.pdbx_strand_id
1 'polypeptide(L)'
;MRLDTQIIPKKDSFKYLGSVIQGSGDIDDDVTHRIGVAWMKWRNASGVLCDKKIPPRLKGKFYRVVVRPALLYGAECWPVKNSHVQKMQVAEMRMLRWMCGHTRRDKIRNEVIREKVGVASVVDKLREARLRWFGHMKRRCEDAPVRRQDLAQLHITEDMTLDRKEWRSRIKVEAPTVTRK
;
A
#
# COMPACT_ATOMS: atom_id res chain seq x y z
N MET A 1 -4.84 -28.03 -9.50
CA MET A 1 -3.44 -28.53 -9.49
C MET A 1 -3.43 -29.78 -8.61
N ARG A 2 -2.88 -30.88 -9.10
CA ARG A 2 -2.69 -32.10 -8.30
C ARG A 2 -1.24 -32.11 -7.83
N LEU A 3 -1.03 -32.19 -6.53
CA LEU A 3 0.27 -32.53 -5.95
C LEU A 3 0.11 -33.97 -5.49
N ASP A 4 0.88 -34.85 -6.12
CA ASP A 4 0.79 -36.30 -5.98
C ASP A 4 -0.65 -36.81 -6.24
N THR A 5 -1.37 -37.23 -5.19
CA THR A 5 -2.72 -37.79 -5.24
C THR A 5 -3.80 -36.85 -4.68
N GLN A 6 -3.42 -35.69 -4.12
CA GLN A 6 -4.37 -34.80 -3.47
C GLN A 6 -4.75 -33.61 -4.37
N ILE A 7 -6.06 -33.40 -4.55
CA ILE A 7 -6.57 -32.23 -5.26
C ILE A 7 -6.48 -31.04 -4.32
N ILE A 8 -5.56 -30.11 -4.60
CA ILE A 8 -5.48 -28.87 -3.84
C ILE A 8 -6.61 -27.95 -4.32
N PRO A 9 -7.54 -27.54 -3.43
CA PRO A 9 -8.60 -26.61 -3.79
C PRO A 9 -7.99 -25.26 -4.16
N LYS A 10 -8.35 -24.76 -5.34
CA LYS A 10 -7.95 -23.43 -5.79
C LYS A 10 -8.63 -22.40 -4.89
N LYS A 11 -7.86 -21.50 -4.28
CA LYS A 11 -8.38 -20.34 -3.55
C LYS A 11 -8.25 -19.08 -4.40
N ASP A 12 -9.28 -18.25 -4.37
CA ASP A 12 -9.32 -16.99 -5.11
C ASP A 12 -8.49 -15.88 -4.45
N SER A 13 -8.23 -16.00 -3.14
CA SER A 13 -7.28 -15.15 -2.42
C SER A 13 -6.45 -15.94 -1.40
N PHE A 14 -5.19 -15.56 -1.24
CA PHE A 14 -4.29 -16.15 -0.26
C PHE A 14 -3.35 -15.11 0.34
N LYS A 15 -2.94 -15.32 1.59
CA LYS A 15 -1.97 -14.45 2.26
C LYS A 15 -0.56 -14.99 2.06
N TYR A 16 0.36 -14.15 1.61
CA TYR A 16 1.76 -14.47 1.39
C TYR A 16 2.65 -13.30 1.82
N LEU A 17 3.62 -13.58 2.69
CA LEU A 17 4.55 -12.58 3.25
C LEU A 17 3.86 -11.31 3.76
N GLY A 18 2.68 -11.50 4.36
CA GLY A 18 1.86 -10.42 4.89
C GLY A 18 0.89 -9.77 3.89
N SER A 19 1.07 -9.93 2.58
CA SER A 19 0.17 -9.37 1.55
C SER A 19 -0.88 -10.38 1.11
N VAL A 20 -2.03 -9.89 0.68
CA VAL A 20 -3.10 -10.72 0.11
C VAL A 20 -3.02 -10.71 -1.40
N ILE A 21 -2.78 -11.88 -2.00
CA ILE A 21 -2.71 -12.07 -3.44
C ILE A 21 -4.06 -12.58 -3.91
N GLN A 22 -4.67 -11.88 -4.86
CA GLN A 22 -5.94 -12.26 -5.49
C GLN A 22 -5.69 -12.88 -6.86
N GLY A 23 -6.41 -13.97 -7.18
CA GLY A 23 -6.34 -14.64 -8.47
C GLY A 23 -6.81 -13.78 -9.65
N SER A 24 -7.56 -12.71 -9.39
CA SER A 24 -7.98 -11.71 -10.38
C SER A 24 -6.88 -10.70 -10.74
N GLY A 25 -5.78 -10.66 -9.97
CA GLY A 25 -4.74 -9.64 -10.08
C GLY A 25 -5.16 -8.25 -9.60
N ASP A 26 -6.30 -8.12 -8.90
CA ASP A 26 -6.64 -6.89 -8.20
C ASP A 26 -5.94 -6.81 -6.83
N ILE A 27 -5.95 -5.63 -6.23
CA ILE A 27 -5.34 -5.36 -4.92
C ILE A 27 -6.36 -4.96 -3.87
N ASP A 28 -7.66 -5.11 -4.16
CA ASP A 28 -8.72 -4.64 -3.27
C ASP A 28 -8.67 -5.34 -1.90
N ASP A 29 -8.38 -6.65 -1.86
CA ASP A 29 -8.20 -7.37 -0.60
C ASP A 29 -6.91 -6.95 0.12
N ASP A 30 -5.80 -6.73 -0.59
CA ASP A 30 -4.54 -6.33 0.06
C ASP A 30 -4.67 -4.93 0.67
N VAL A 31 -5.27 -3.98 -0.05
CA VAL A 31 -5.53 -2.62 0.47
C VAL A 31 -6.43 -2.67 1.69
N THR A 32 -7.49 -3.48 1.65
CA THR A 32 -8.40 -3.66 2.80
C THR A 32 -7.68 -4.31 3.98
N HIS A 33 -6.86 -5.32 3.72
CA HIS A 33 -6.02 -5.98 4.72
C HIS A 33 -5.07 -4.97 5.39
N ARG A 34 -4.34 -4.17 4.60
CA ARG A 34 -3.40 -3.17 5.13
C ARG A 34 -4.07 -2.07 5.93
N ILE A 35 -5.25 -1.62 5.51
CA ILE A 35 -6.06 -0.69 6.31
C ILE A 35 -6.43 -1.34 7.65
N GLY A 36 -6.83 -2.61 7.67
CA GLY A 36 -7.11 -3.35 8.90
C GLY A 36 -5.88 -3.49 9.81
N VAL A 37 -4.72 -3.84 9.26
CA VAL A 37 -3.46 -3.94 10.01
C VAL A 37 -3.04 -2.59 10.57
N ALA A 38 -3.16 -1.51 9.79
CA ALA A 38 -2.89 -0.16 10.26
C ALA A 38 -3.81 0.25 11.42
N TRP A 39 -5.10 -0.06 11.32
CA TRP A 39 -6.04 0.16 12.43
C TRP A 39 -5.70 -0.62 13.68
N MET A 40 -5.24 -1.86 13.52
CA MET A 40 -4.79 -2.67 14.66
C MET A 40 -3.58 -2.05 15.34
N LYS A 41 -2.57 -1.62 14.56
CA LYS A 41 -1.40 -0.92 15.08
C LYS A 41 -1.76 0.40 15.76
N TRP A 42 -2.69 1.16 15.17
CA TRP A 42 -3.22 2.38 15.77
C TRP A 42 -3.92 2.10 17.10
N ARG A 43 -4.75 1.06 17.16
CA ARG A 43 -5.48 0.67 18.38
C ARG A 43 -4.54 0.23 19.49
N ASN A 44 -3.50 -0.54 19.16
CA ASN A 44 -2.49 -0.95 20.13
C ASN A 44 -1.70 0.26 20.68
N ALA A 45 -1.54 1.31 19.88
CA ALA A 45 -0.93 2.56 20.30
C ALA A 45 -1.93 3.57 20.91
N SER A 46 -3.20 3.20 21.09
CA SER A 46 -4.26 4.14 21.52
C SER A 46 -3.98 4.78 22.88
N GLY A 47 -3.28 4.11 23.79
CA GLY A 47 -2.86 4.70 25.08
C GLY A 47 -2.07 5.99 24.92
N VAL A 48 -1.16 6.07 23.94
CA VAL A 48 -0.39 7.28 23.63
C VAL A 48 -1.18 8.21 22.70
N LEU A 49 -1.86 7.64 21.71
CA LEU A 49 -2.51 8.40 20.63
C LEU A 49 -3.79 9.12 21.09
N CYS A 50 -4.50 8.57 22.08
CA CYS A 50 -5.73 9.14 22.63
C CYS A 50 -5.51 9.96 23.91
N ASP A 51 -4.33 9.90 24.54
CA ASP A 51 -4.04 10.69 25.73
C ASP A 51 -4.00 12.19 25.41
N LYS A 52 -4.77 12.99 26.15
CA LYS A 52 -4.86 14.44 25.97
C LYS A 52 -3.60 15.17 26.42
N LYS A 53 -2.79 14.57 27.31
CA LYS A 53 -1.52 15.14 27.81
C LYS A 53 -0.41 15.07 26.77
N ILE A 54 -0.52 14.18 25.79
CA ILE A 54 0.49 13.99 24.76
C ILE A 54 0.33 15.05 23.66
N PRO A 55 1.39 15.82 23.32
CA PRO A 55 1.33 16.83 22.27
C PRO A 55 0.97 16.23 20.89
N PRO A 56 0.13 16.89 20.08
CA PRO A 56 -0.27 16.40 18.76
C PRO A 56 0.90 16.05 17.83
N ARG A 57 1.99 16.82 17.89
CA ARG A 57 3.22 16.56 17.11
C ARG A 57 3.87 15.22 17.48
N LEU A 58 3.83 14.83 18.76
CA LEU A 58 4.37 13.54 19.22
C LEU A 58 3.48 12.38 18.77
N LYS A 59 2.15 12.57 18.82
CA LYS A 59 1.18 11.61 18.24
C LYS A 59 1.43 11.40 16.74
N GLY A 60 1.71 12.48 16.01
CA GLY A 60 2.10 12.43 14.61
C GLY A 60 3.39 11.63 14.37
N LYS A 61 4.43 11.83 15.19
CA LYS A 61 5.66 11.01 15.15
C LYS A 61 5.34 9.52 15.32
N PHE A 62 4.51 9.18 16.31
CA PHE A 62 4.09 7.80 16.57
C PHE A 62 3.35 7.17 15.38
N TYR A 63 2.40 7.91 14.81
CA TYR A 63 1.69 7.48 13.60
C TYR A 63 2.66 7.20 12.45
N ARG A 64 3.64 8.08 12.21
CA ARG A 64 4.62 7.92 11.12
C ARG A 64 5.49 6.67 11.27
N VAL A 65 5.80 6.26 12.50
CA VAL A 65 6.71 5.13 12.78
C VAL A 65 5.95 3.80 12.90
N VAL A 66 4.74 3.81 13.47
CA VAL A 66 4.04 2.56 13.82
C VAL A 66 2.92 2.22 12.85
N VAL A 67 2.12 3.23 12.47
CA VAL A 67 0.87 3.01 11.73
C VAL A 67 1.09 3.12 10.22
N ARG A 68 1.81 4.16 9.79
CA ARG A 68 2.06 4.41 8.37
C ARG A 68 2.81 3.26 7.67
N PRO A 69 3.90 2.68 8.23
CA PRO A 69 4.58 1.57 7.57
C PRO A 69 3.68 0.34 7.43
N ALA A 70 2.82 0.08 8.43
CA ALA A 70 1.85 -1.00 8.36
C ALA A 70 0.80 -0.79 7.24
N LEU A 71 0.37 0.46 7.03
CA LEU A 71 -0.56 0.84 5.97
C LEU A 71 0.06 0.76 4.58
N LEU A 72 1.33 1.14 4.44
CA LEU A 72 2.04 1.27 3.15
C LEU A 72 2.89 0.05 2.78
N TYR A 73 2.87 -1.01 3.59
CA TYR A 73 3.63 -2.21 3.26
C TYR A 73 3.16 -2.79 1.92
N GLY A 74 4.11 -3.06 1.02
CA GLY A 74 3.85 -3.62 -0.30
C GLY A 74 3.29 -2.61 -1.33
N ALA A 75 3.09 -1.36 -0.94
CA ALA A 75 2.44 -0.36 -1.78
C ALA A 75 3.30 0.11 -2.98
N GLU A 76 4.60 -0.18 -2.92
CA GLU A 76 5.56 0.05 -4.01
C GLU A 76 5.20 -0.74 -5.28
N CYS A 77 4.65 -1.96 -5.10
CA CYS A 77 4.34 -2.89 -6.19
C CYS A 77 2.85 -2.92 -6.58
N TRP A 78 2.02 -2.06 -5.98
CA TRP A 78 0.59 -2.07 -6.22
C TRP A 78 0.20 -1.32 -7.51
N PRO A 79 -0.66 -1.88 -8.39
CA PRO A 79 -1.34 -1.15 -9.46
C PRO A 79 -2.54 -0.35 -8.90
N VAL A 80 -2.24 0.70 -8.12
CA VAL A 80 -3.24 1.47 -7.35
C VAL A 80 -4.23 2.24 -8.23
N LYS A 81 -5.53 2.14 -7.94
CA LYS A 81 -6.62 2.96 -8.51
C LYS A 81 -6.92 4.17 -7.62
N ASN A 82 -7.56 5.21 -8.17
CA ASN A 82 -8.06 6.34 -7.38
C ASN A 82 -8.99 5.90 -6.24
N SER A 83 -9.80 4.85 -6.44
CA SER A 83 -10.64 4.28 -5.39
C SER A 83 -9.83 3.71 -4.22
N HIS A 84 -8.69 3.07 -4.51
CA HIS A 84 -7.78 2.54 -3.49
C HIS A 84 -7.09 3.65 -2.71
N VAL A 85 -6.58 4.67 -3.42
CA VAL A 85 -6.00 5.88 -2.78
C VAL A 85 -7.02 6.54 -1.86
N GLN A 86 -8.25 6.71 -2.33
CA GLN A 86 -9.33 7.31 -1.55
C GLN A 86 -9.65 6.50 -0.28
N LYS A 87 -9.73 5.16 -0.38
CA LYS A 87 -9.93 4.28 0.79
C LYS A 87 -8.83 4.50 1.84
N MET A 88 -7.56 4.57 1.41
CA MET A 88 -6.42 4.79 2.30
C MET A 88 -6.41 6.20 2.91
N GLN A 89 -6.72 7.24 2.14
CA GLN A 89 -6.84 8.61 2.62
C GLN A 89 -7.96 8.75 3.66
N VAL A 90 -9.12 8.12 3.43
CA VAL A 90 -10.23 8.11 4.39
C VAL A 90 -9.81 7.42 5.68
N ALA A 91 -9.12 6.28 5.60
CA ALA A 91 -8.60 5.59 6.77
C ALA A 91 -7.57 6.43 7.54
N GLU A 92 -6.59 7.03 6.84
CA GLU A 92 -5.60 7.96 7.43
C GLU A 92 -6.30 9.10 8.16
N MET A 93 -7.17 9.84 7.48
CA MET A 93 -7.81 11.02 8.07
C MET A 93 -8.71 10.66 9.24
N ARG A 94 -9.37 9.50 9.22
CA ARG A 94 -10.16 9.03 10.35
C ARG A 94 -9.28 8.76 11.58
N MET A 95 -8.13 8.10 11.40
CA MET A 95 -7.14 7.90 12.47
C MET A 95 -6.60 9.25 12.99
N LEU A 96 -6.16 10.15 12.10
CA LEU A 96 -5.59 11.45 12.49
C LEU A 96 -6.59 12.32 13.26
N ARG A 97 -7.84 12.37 12.81
CA ARG A 97 -8.91 13.13 13.49
C ARG A 97 -9.19 12.58 14.88
N TRP A 98 -9.30 11.26 15.01
CA TRP A 98 -9.58 10.64 16.30
C TRP A 98 -8.49 10.91 17.33
N MET A 99 -7.21 10.84 16.93
CA MET A 99 -6.09 11.20 17.81
C MET A 99 -6.12 12.65 18.30
N CYS A 100 -6.74 13.53 17.51
CA CYS A 100 -6.92 14.94 17.83
C CYS A 100 -8.25 15.23 18.53
N GLY A 101 -9.09 14.21 18.78
CA GLY A 101 -10.43 14.39 19.37
C GLY A 101 -11.44 15.06 18.43
N HIS A 102 -11.18 15.05 17.12
CA HIS A 102 -12.03 15.69 16.12
C HIS A 102 -12.94 14.70 15.41
N THR A 103 -14.13 15.16 15.04
CA THR A 103 -15.09 14.40 14.25
C THR A 103 -15.28 15.03 12.86
N ARG A 104 -16.14 14.44 12.02
CA ARG A 104 -16.55 15.08 10.75
C ARG A 104 -17.46 16.29 10.97
N ARG A 105 -18.17 16.38 12.11
CA ARG A 105 -19.10 17.47 12.42
C ARG A 105 -18.39 18.80 12.66
N ASP A 106 -17.14 18.73 13.11
CA ASP A 106 -16.31 19.91 13.38
C ASP A 106 -15.94 20.69 12.11
N LYS A 107 -16.18 20.12 10.91
CA LYS A 107 -15.92 20.75 9.60
C LYS A 107 -14.50 21.30 9.40
N ILE A 108 -13.53 20.87 10.22
CA ILE A 108 -12.12 21.26 10.10
C ILE A 108 -11.54 20.66 8.81
N ARG A 109 -10.79 21.44 8.04
CA ARG A 109 -10.12 20.98 6.82
C ARG A 109 -9.07 19.90 7.10
N ASN A 110 -8.86 18.97 6.15
CA ASN A 110 -7.92 17.86 6.34
C ASN A 110 -6.47 18.37 6.46
N GLU A 111 -6.12 19.44 5.74
CA GLU A 111 -4.80 20.07 5.75
C GLU A 111 -4.43 20.57 7.15
N VAL A 112 -5.38 21.24 7.83
CA VAL A 112 -5.20 21.76 9.19
C VAL A 112 -4.91 20.63 10.19
N ILE A 113 -5.62 19.51 10.07
CA ILE A 113 -5.38 18.34 10.95
C ILE A 113 -3.98 17.78 10.71
N ARG A 114 -3.57 17.62 9.44
CA ARG A 114 -2.24 17.11 9.07
C ARG A 114 -1.12 18.03 9.54
N GLU A 115 -1.31 19.34 9.41
CA GLU A 115 -0.37 20.35 9.90
C GLU A 115 -0.21 20.28 11.41
N LYS A 116 -1.33 20.24 12.15
CA LYS A 116 -1.37 20.11 13.62
C LYS A 116 -0.57 18.91 14.12
N VAL A 117 -0.70 17.74 13.47
CA VAL A 117 0.07 16.54 13.84
C VAL A 117 1.47 16.47 13.20
N GLY A 118 1.75 17.26 12.15
CA GLY A 118 3.00 17.22 11.40
C GLY A 118 3.18 15.99 10.54
N VAL A 119 2.15 15.61 9.81
CA VAL A 119 2.13 14.37 9.01
C VAL A 119 1.79 14.70 7.55
N ALA A 120 2.70 14.39 6.62
CA ALA A 120 2.45 14.46 5.17
C ALA A 120 1.29 13.56 4.74
N SER A 121 0.68 13.73 3.57
CA SER A 121 -0.43 12.85 3.18
C SER A 121 0.03 11.42 2.88
N VAL A 122 -0.86 10.43 3.04
CA VAL A 122 -0.58 9.05 2.63
C VAL A 122 -0.30 8.94 1.12
N VAL A 123 -0.87 9.83 0.31
CA VAL A 123 -0.68 9.85 -1.15
C VAL A 123 0.73 10.26 -1.51
N ASP A 124 1.25 11.31 -0.87
CA ASP A 124 2.63 11.75 -1.08
C ASP A 124 3.61 10.65 -0.68
N LYS A 125 3.32 9.95 0.42
CA LYS A 125 4.16 8.84 0.89
C LYS A 125 4.05 7.59 0.02
N LEU A 126 2.90 7.34 -0.59
CA LEU A 126 2.74 6.30 -1.60
C LEU A 126 3.59 6.61 -2.84
N ARG A 127 3.56 7.87 -3.33
CA ARG A 127 4.39 8.33 -4.44
C ARG A 127 5.88 8.23 -4.11
N GLU A 128 6.28 8.71 -2.94
CA GLU A 128 7.68 8.63 -2.47
C GLU A 128 8.19 7.19 -2.37
N ALA A 129 7.37 6.26 -1.88
CA ALA A 129 7.75 4.84 -1.78
C ALA A 129 8.01 4.23 -3.17
N ARG A 130 7.15 4.52 -4.15
CA ARG A 130 7.34 4.08 -5.53
C ARG A 130 8.58 4.70 -6.19
N LEU A 131 8.81 6.01 -6.01
CA LEU A 131 10.02 6.66 -6.53
C LEU A 131 11.29 6.10 -5.88
N ARG A 132 11.27 5.81 -4.58
CA ARG A 132 12.38 5.16 -3.88
C ARG A 132 12.67 3.77 -4.47
N TRP A 133 11.63 2.96 -4.71
CA TRP A 133 11.74 1.66 -5.36
C TRP A 133 12.32 1.76 -6.78
N PHE A 134 11.80 2.67 -7.59
CA PHE A 134 12.30 2.90 -8.94
C PHE A 134 13.76 3.34 -8.95
N GLY A 135 14.13 4.27 -8.05
CA GLY A 135 15.52 4.68 -7.87
C GLY A 135 16.42 3.51 -7.44
N HIS A 136 15.91 2.58 -6.62
CA HIS A 136 16.62 1.36 -6.24
C HIS A 136 16.85 0.44 -7.44
N MET A 137 15.85 0.25 -8.31
CA MET A 137 16.04 -0.50 -9.55
C MET A 137 17.06 0.17 -10.48
N LYS A 138 17.01 1.50 -10.63
CA LYS A 138 17.96 2.26 -11.46
C LYS A 138 19.41 2.14 -10.99
N ARG A 139 19.66 1.85 -9.71
CA ARG A 139 21.02 1.61 -9.18
C ARG A 139 21.49 0.16 -9.24
N ARG A 140 20.61 -0.80 -9.52
CA ARG A 140 20.98 -2.21 -9.70
C ARG A 140 21.77 -2.40 -11.00
N CYS A 141 22.67 -3.39 -11.02
CA CYS A 141 23.32 -3.86 -12.24
C CYS A 141 22.28 -4.32 -13.27
N GLU A 142 22.53 -4.08 -14.55
CA GLU A 142 21.63 -4.40 -15.67
C GLU A 142 21.32 -5.89 -15.76
N ASP A 143 22.25 -6.73 -15.31
CA ASP A 143 22.09 -8.18 -15.28
C ASP A 143 21.27 -8.70 -14.10
N ALA A 144 20.91 -7.83 -13.15
CA ALA A 144 20.04 -8.23 -12.05
C ALA A 144 18.67 -8.65 -12.63
N PRO A 145 18.18 -9.87 -12.34
CA PRO A 145 17.00 -10.43 -12.99
C PRO A 145 15.75 -9.54 -12.84
N VAL A 146 15.60 -8.93 -11.66
CA VAL A 146 14.52 -7.96 -11.37
C VAL A 146 14.62 -6.73 -12.27
N ARG A 147 15.82 -6.17 -12.45
CA ARG A 147 16.01 -4.99 -13.31
C ARG A 147 15.79 -5.34 -14.78
N ARG A 148 16.32 -6.48 -15.24
CA ARG A 148 16.19 -6.94 -16.62
C ARG A 148 14.72 -7.18 -16.99
N GLN A 149 13.95 -7.78 -16.09
CA GLN A 149 12.52 -8.03 -16.31
C GLN A 149 11.70 -6.74 -16.19
N ASP A 150 11.90 -5.95 -15.13
CA ASP A 150 11.06 -4.78 -14.83
C ASP A 150 11.38 -3.54 -15.69
N LEU A 151 12.66 -3.27 -16.01
CA LEU A 151 13.03 -2.12 -16.83
C LEU A 151 13.16 -2.45 -18.32
N ALA A 152 13.61 -3.65 -18.70
CA ALA A 152 13.83 -3.98 -20.11
C ALA A 152 12.62 -4.66 -20.78
N GLN A 153 11.89 -5.54 -20.08
CA GLN A 153 10.70 -6.21 -20.66
C GLN A 153 9.41 -5.43 -20.39
N LEU A 154 9.25 -4.88 -19.19
CA LEU A 154 8.04 -4.14 -18.81
C LEU A 154 8.11 -2.63 -19.13
N HIS A 155 9.25 -2.12 -19.62
CA HIS A 155 9.62 -0.69 -19.76
C HIS A 155 8.97 0.25 -18.74
N ILE A 156 9.14 -0.05 -17.45
CA ILE A 156 8.58 0.76 -16.37
C ILE A 156 9.20 2.17 -16.41
N THR A 157 8.37 3.19 -16.61
CA THR A 157 8.76 4.61 -16.62
C THR A 157 8.49 5.27 -15.25
N GLU A 158 9.14 6.40 -15.01
CA GLU A 158 8.93 7.23 -13.82
C GLU A 158 7.46 7.68 -13.65
N ASP A 159 6.73 7.77 -14.77
CA ASP A 159 5.35 8.26 -14.86
C ASP A 159 4.27 7.17 -14.67
N MET A 160 4.66 5.90 -14.46
CA MET A 160 3.69 4.81 -14.19
C MET A 160 2.91 4.97 -12.88
N THR A 161 3.18 6.02 -12.10
CA THR A 161 2.36 6.40 -10.96
C THR A 161 0.95 6.89 -11.35
N LEU A 162 0.73 7.22 -12.64
CA LEU A 162 -0.50 7.83 -13.14
C LEU A 162 -1.32 6.96 -14.11
N ASP A 163 -0.73 5.98 -14.82
CA ASP A 163 -1.44 5.17 -15.81
C ASP A 163 -1.52 3.66 -15.48
N ARG A 164 -2.68 3.25 -14.96
CA ARG A 164 -3.04 1.84 -14.69
C ARG A 164 -3.19 1.00 -15.96
N LYS A 165 -3.67 1.57 -17.07
CA LYS A 165 -3.87 0.80 -18.31
C LYS A 165 -2.52 0.34 -18.84
N GLU A 166 -1.55 1.24 -18.80
CA GLU A 166 -0.17 0.95 -19.20
C GLU A 166 0.48 -0.08 -18.26
N TRP A 167 0.36 0.09 -16.94
CA TRP A 167 0.87 -0.90 -15.98
C TRP A 167 0.26 -2.29 -16.21
N ARG A 168 -1.06 -2.39 -16.39
CA ARG A 168 -1.76 -3.67 -16.60
C ARG A 168 -1.48 -4.31 -17.96
N SER A 169 -1.25 -3.51 -19.02
CA SER A 169 -0.92 -4.07 -20.33
C SER A 169 0.45 -4.71 -20.33
N ARG A 170 1.39 -4.17 -19.56
CA ARG A 170 2.78 -4.64 -19.48
C ARG A 170 2.95 -5.85 -18.57
N ILE A 171 2.30 -5.90 -17.40
CA ILE A 171 2.41 -7.03 -16.43
C ILE A 171 1.63 -8.29 -16.83
N LYS A 172 1.05 -8.36 -18.03
CA LYS A 172 0.46 -9.63 -18.50
C LYS A 172 1.58 -10.66 -18.64
N VAL A 173 1.70 -11.54 -17.65
CA VAL A 173 2.42 -12.81 -17.80
C VAL A 173 1.60 -13.61 -18.80
N GLU A 174 2.11 -13.80 -20.02
CA GLU A 174 1.54 -14.79 -20.93
C GLU A 174 1.47 -16.11 -20.17
N ALA A 175 0.25 -16.66 -20.04
CA ALA A 175 0.10 -17.97 -19.44
C ALA A 175 0.97 -18.94 -20.24
N PRO A 176 1.84 -19.75 -19.61
CA PRO A 176 2.64 -20.71 -20.34
C PRO A 176 1.68 -21.57 -21.16
N THR A 177 1.89 -21.58 -22.47
CA THR A 177 1.18 -22.44 -23.41
C THR A 177 1.38 -23.88 -22.94
N VAL A 178 0.38 -24.42 -22.26
CA VAL A 178 0.34 -25.84 -21.94
C VAL A 178 0.13 -26.56 -23.26
N THR A 179 1.22 -26.91 -23.94
CA THR A 179 1.22 -27.93 -24.99
C THR A 179 0.76 -29.22 -24.35
N ARG A 180 -0.52 -29.55 -24.55
CA ARG A 180 -1.02 -30.91 -24.36
C ARG A 180 -0.24 -31.82 -25.31
N LYS A 181 0.59 -32.69 -24.74
CA LYS A 181 0.87 -34.00 -25.33
C LYS A 181 -0.15 -34.98 -24.76
#